data_AF-A0A960PCR1-F1
#
_entry.id   AF-A0A960PCR1-F1
#
_cell.length_a   1.000
_cell.length_b   1.000
_cell.length_c   1.000
_cell.angle_alpha   90.00
_cell.angle_beta   90.00
_cell.angle_gamma   90.00
#
_symmetry.space_group_name_H-M   'P 1'
#
loop_
_entity.id
_entity.type
_entity.pdbx_description
1 polymer ?
#
loop_
_entity_poly.entity_id
_entity_poly.type
_entity_poly.pdbx_seq_one_letter_code
_entity_poly.pdbx_strand_id
1 'polypeptide(L)'
;MMRRERPDHPREEDLVRLAAGEMAPAQAAALGAHLDTCVQCRSAFEGVRQALDDYTRAHNAMLDPRIPPAAPSRAALRRRLADTRAEPGAWAALLLLPTRKAGLVLGIAALLAVATVRFLTSRPGPQDADRSIAASGEHFAPDPQLTPGLAAAVSRDSVCAAGSEGSEAVVDAALALAVFRRYGIANPQPGAYEVDFLIPPELGGVKDVRNLWPQAYDIHPWNAHAKDALEDDLRQSVCDGRLSLEEAQRALAKGWIAAYKERFRTATPLVQHAAFLKDEPWQ
;
A
#
# COMPACT_ATOMS: atom_id res chain seq x y z
N MET A 1 21.42 33.68 44.71
CA MET A 1 20.43 32.80 44.06
C MET A 1 21.05 32.26 42.77
N MET A 2 21.59 31.04 42.82
CA MET A 2 22.13 30.37 41.64
C MET A 2 20.95 29.93 40.74
N ARG A 3 20.93 30.38 39.48
CA ARG A 3 20.05 29.81 38.46
C ARG A 3 20.50 28.36 38.28
N ARG A 4 19.65 27.39 38.66
CA ARG A 4 19.79 26.02 38.17
C ARG A 4 19.50 26.07 36.67
N GLU A 5 20.53 25.87 35.86
CA GLU A 5 20.36 25.53 34.45
C GLU A 5 19.42 24.33 34.35
N ARG A 6 18.35 24.42 33.56
CA ARG A 6 17.45 23.29 33.32
C ARG A 6 18.29 22.22 32.59
N PRO A 7 18.33 20.96 33.06
CA PRO A 7 19.02 19.91 32.34
C PRO A 7 18.42 19.82 30.93
N ASP A 8 19.29 19.86 29.93
CA ASP A 8 18.92 19.66 28.53
C ASP A 8 18.53 18.19 28.38
N HIS A 9 17.22 17.94 28.26
CA HIS A 9 16.67 16.60 28.12
C HIS A 9 16.57 16.25 26.64
N PRO A 10 16.91 15.02 26.24
CA PRO A 10 16.73 14.54 24.88
C PRO A 10 15.26 14.63 24.45
N ARG A 11 15.04 14.88 23.16
CA ARG A 11 13.70 14.93 22.58
C ARG A 11 13.10 13.52 22.60
N GLU A 12 11.79 13.45 22.73
CA GLU A 12 11.06 12.17 22.74
C GLU A 12 11.28 11.37 21.45
N GLU A 13 11.36 12.04 20.30
CA GLU A 13 11.71 11.45 19.01
C GLU A 13 13.06 10.70 19.05
N ASP A 14 14.06 11.24 19.75
CA ASP A 14 15.38 10.63 19.86
C ASP A 14 15.32 9.35 20.72
N LEU A 15 14.45 9.32 21.74
CA LEU A 15 14.19 8.11 22.55
C LEU A 15 13.50 7.01 21.73
N VAL A 16 12.55 7.36 20.88
CA VAL A 16 11.86 6.42 19.96
C VAL A 16 12.85 5.84 18.96
N ARG A 17 13.66 6.69 18.30
CA ARG A 17 14.67 6.24 17.33
C ARG A 17 15.72 5.35 17.98
N LEU A 18 16.13 5.64 19.21
CA LEU A 18 17.01 4.76 19.97
C LEU A 18 16.34 3.42 20.29
N ALA A 19 15.08 3.41 20.70
CA ALA A 19 14.35 2.20 21.05
C ALA A 19 14.10 1.29 19.83
N ALA A 20 13.85 1.88 18.66
CA ALA A 20 13.66 1.19 17.38
C ALA A 20 14.99 0.76 16.70
N GLY A 21 16.15 1.22 17.20
CA GLY A 21 17.45 0.91 16.60
C GLY A 21 17.77 1.71 15.32
N GLU A 22 17.09 2.83 15.09
CA GLU A 22 17.21 3.70 13.90
C GLU A 22 18.20 4.86 14.08
N MET A 23 19.01 4.78 15.12
CA MET A 23 19.96 5.83 15.49
C MET A 23 21.39 5.42 15.12
N ALA A 24 22.19 6.36 14.62
CA ALA A 24 23.59 6.11 14.31
C ALA A 24 24.36 5.70 15.60
N PRO A 25 25.36 4.80 15.53
CA PRO A 25 26.02 4.26 16.72
C PRO A 25 26.58 5.32 17.67
N ALA A 26 27.16 6.40 17.12
CA ALA A 26 27.69 7.51 17.90
C ALA A 26 26.59 8.30 18.65
N GLN A 27 25.43 8.51 18.01
CA GLN A 27 24.29 9.19 18.62
C GLN A 27 23.64 8.31 19.68
N ALA A 28 23.52 7.00 19.42
CA ALA A 28 22.98 6.04 20.38
C ALA A 28 23.84 5.93 21.64
N ALA A 29 25.17 5.92 21.49
CA ALA A 29 26.09 5.93 22.62
C ALA A 29 26.00 7.22 23.45
N ALA A 30 25.90 8.39 22.81
CA ALA A 30 25.75 9.67 23.50
C ALA A 30 24.44 9.75 24.29
N LEU A 31 23.33 9.31 23.67
CA LEU A 31 22.03 9.28 24.33
C LEU A 31 21.99 8.22 25.45
N GLY A 32 22.60 7.05 25.25
CA GLY A 32 22.76 6.03 26.28
C GLY A 32 23.48 6.54 27.53
N ALA A 33 24.58 7.28 27.35
CA ALA A 33 25.30 7.91 28.47
C ALA A 33 24.42 8.92 29.25
N HIS A 34 23.51 9.61 28.57
CA HIS A 34 22.52 10.46 29.25
C HIS A 34 21.51 9.63 30.07
N LEU A 35 20.98 8.52 29.51
CA LEU A 35 20.03 7.64 30.22
C LEU A 35 20.63 6.99 31.49
N ASP A 36 21.94 6.73 31.49
CA ASP A 36 22.66 6.22 32.66
C ASP A 36 22.67 7.23 33.82
N THR A 37 22.61 8.53 33.51
CA THR A 37 22.69 9.61 34.50
C THR A 37 21.33 10.23 34.84
N CYS A 38 20.34 10.15 33.95
CA CYS A 38 19.03 10.79 34.10
C CYS A 38 17.89 9.79 34.29
N VAL A 39 17.36 9.69 35.53
CA VAL A 39 16.23 8.79 35.88
C VAL A 39 14.96 9.11 35.09
N GLN A 40 14.64 10.39 34.88
CA GLN A 40 13.43 10.78 34.14
C GLN A 40 13.48 10.30 32.68
N CYS A 41 14.60 10.50 32.00
CA CYS A 41 14.75 10.05 30.62
C CYS A 41 14.83 8.53 30.52
N ARG A 42 15.42 7.85 31.52
CA ARG A 42 15.42 6.39 31.61
C ARG A 42 14.01 5.81 31.71
N SER A 43 13.19 6.33 32.61
CA SER A 43 11.79 5.89 32.75
C SER A 43 10.96 6.17 31.50
N ALA A 44 11.19 7.33 30.85
CA ALA A 44 10.55 7.62 29.56
C ALA A 44 10.96 6.62 28.47
N PHE A 45 12.25 6.30 28.38
CA PHE A 45 12.77 5.32 27.43
C PHE A 45 12.22 3.91 27.68
N GLU A 46 12.15 3.47 28.94
CA GLU A 46 11.54 2.19 29.31
C GLU A 46 10.06 2.12 28.91
N GLY A 47 9.30 3.21 29.11
CA GLY A 47 7.91 3.29 28.66
C GLY A 47 7.76 3.17 27.13
N VAL A 48 8.63 3.84 26.37
CA VAL A 48 8.66 3.73 24.90
C VAL A 48 8.99 2.30 24.46
N ARG A 49 9.99 1.67 25.08
CA ARG A 49 10.34 0.26 24.78
C ARG A 49 9.18 -0.68 25.07
N GLN A 50 8.51 -0.51 26.19
CA GLN A 50 7.36 -1.34 26.55
C GLN A 50 6.22 -1.19 25.54
N ALA A 51 5.92 0.03 25.09
CA ALA A 51 4.91 0.27 24.07
C ALA A 51 5.24 -0.41 22.73
N LEU A 52 6.51 -0.40 22.31
CA LEU A 52 6.97 -1.11 21.11
C LEU A 52 6.86 -2.64 21.26
N ASP A 53 7.20 -3.17 22.44
CA ASP A 53 7.06 -4.60 22.73
C ASP A 53 5.58 -5.03 22.77
N ASP A 54 4.70 -4.20 23.35
CA ASP A 54 3.24 -4.42 23.36
C ASP A 54 2.66 -4.41 21.95
N TYR A 55 3.04 -3.41 21.14
CA TYR A 55 2.65 -3.35 19.73
C TYR A 55 3.11 -4.59 18.97
N THR A 56 4.38 -4.98 19.11
CA THR A 56 4.93 -6.16 18.42
C THR A 56 4.21 -7.44 18.82
N ARG A 57 3.89 -7.60 20.11
CA ARG A 57 3.09 -8.74 20.60
C ARG A 57 1.70 -8.76 20.00
N ALA A 58 0.99 -7.62 20.01
CA ALA A 58 -0.35 -7.52 19.44
C ALA A 58 -0.34 -7.80 17.93
N HIS A 59 0.61 -7.20 17.22
CA HIS A 59 0.82 -7.39 15.78
C HIS A 59 1.07 -8.86 15.44
N ASN A 60 2.02 -9.51 16.13
CA ASN A 60 2.33 -10.92 15.91
C ASN A 60 1.16 -11.84 16.31
N ALA A 61 0.46 -11.56 17.41
CA ALA A 61 -0.71 -12.35 17.81
C ALA A 61 -1.85 -12.30 16.78
N MET A 62 -2.00 -11.18 16.07
CA MET A 62 -2.99 -11.03 15.00
C MET A 62 -2.52 -11.62 13.66
N LEU A 63 -1.24 -11.47 13.32
CA LEU A 63 -0.71 -11.79 12.00
C LEU A 63 -0.01 -13.14 11.89
N ASP A 64 0.75 -13.60 12.88
CA ASP A 64 1.44 -14.90 12.82
C ASP A 64 0.49 -16.10 12.62
N PRO A 65 -0.77 -16.11 13.15
CA PRO A 65 -1.73 -17.15 12.82
C PRO A 65 -2.19 -17.13 11.35
N ARG A 66 -2.07 -15.98 10.67
CA ARG A 66 -2.56 -15.75 9.29
C ARG A 66 -1.45 -15.85 8.24
N ILE A 67 -0.19 -15.66 8.64
CA ILE A 67 0.96 -15.73 7.72
C ILE A 67 1.52 -17.15 7.73
N PRO A 68 1.45 -17.90 6.61
CA PRO A 68 2.06 -19.22 6.55
C PRO A 68 3.58 -19.12 6.78
N PRO A 69 4.19 -20.08 7.51
CA PRO A 69 5.58 -19.99 7.89
C PRO A 69 6.48 -19.87 6.65
N ALA A 70 7.42 -18.91 6.64
CA ALA A 70 8.28 -18.66 5.49
C ALA A 70 9.35 -19.74 5.23
N ALA A 71 9.51 -20.69 6.16
CA ALA A 71 10.54 -21.74 6.10
C ALA A 71 10.45 -22.64 4.85
N PRO A 72 9.27 -23.14 4.42
CA PRO A 72 9.12 -23.94 3.21
C PRO A 72 9.45 -23.13 1.95
N SER A 73 8.98 -21.87 1.86
CA SER A 73 9.26 -20.97 0.73
C SER A 73 10.75 -20.67 0.59
N ARG A 74 11.43 -20.41 1.72
CA ARG A 74 12.90 -20.24 1.74
C ARG A 74 13.64 -21.53 1.33
N ALA A 75 13.17 -22.70 1.77
CA ALA A 75 13.78 -23.97 1.38
C ALA A 75 13.62 -24.23 -0.13
N ALA A 76 12.44 -23.95 -0.69
CA ALA A 76 12.17 -24.07 -2.11
C ALA A 76 13.04 -23.13 -2.95
N LEU A 77 13.19 -21.86 -2.53
CA LEU A 77 14.06 -20.89 -3.20
C LEU A 77 15.53 -21.33 -3.16
N ARG A 78 16.01 -21.78 -1.99
CA ARG A 78 17.39 -22.29 -1.85
C ARG A 78 17.66 -23.47 -2.77
N ARG A 79 16.71 -24.39 -2.94
CA ARG A 79 16.84 -25.50 -3.88
C ARG A 79 16.95 -25.00 -5.32
N ARG A 80 16.06 -24.09 -5.75
CA ARG A 80 16.13 -23.48 -7.09
C ARG A 80 17.47 -22.79 -7.36
N LEU A 81 17.98 -22.05 -6.37
CA LEU A 81 19.28 -21.39 -6.46
C LEU A 81 20.44 -22.39 -6.59
N ALA A 82 20.36 -23.50 -5.86
CA ALA A 82 21.34 -24.58 -5.95
C ALA A 82 21.29 -25.32 -7.30
N ASP A 83 20.10 -25.48 -7.87
CA ASP A 83 19.87 -26.09 -9.19
C ASP A 83 20.34 -25.16 -10.33
N THR A 84 20.34 -23.84 -10.13
CA THR A 84 20.97 -22.86 -11.05
C THR A 84 22.49 -22.77 -10.92
N ARG A 85 23.17 -23.75 -10.30
CA ARG A 85 24.62 -23.83 -10.44
C ARG A 85 24.97 -23.94 -11.92
N ALA A 86 25.65 -22.90 -12.41
CA ALA A 86 26.09 -22.77 -13.78
C ALA A 86 26.85 -24.02 -14.21
N GLU A 87 26.25 -24.82 -15.09
CA GLU A 87 26.98 -25.66 -16.02
C GLU A 87 28.10 -24.78 -16.61
N PRO A 88 29.38 -25.18 -16.56
CA PRO A 88 30.46 -24.39 -17.13
C PRO A 88 30.14 -24.17 -18.61
N GLY A 89 29.69 -22.94 -18.90
CA GLY A 89 29.04 -22.63 -20.16
C GLY A 89 29.94 -22.87 -21.37
N ALA A 90 29.31 -22.90 -22.54
CA ALA A 90 29.89 -23.07 -23.87
C ALA A 90 31.15 -22.22 -24.20
N TRP A 91 31.57 -21.29 -23.31
CA TRP A 91 32.86 -20.61 -23.36
C TRP A 91 34.06 -21.56 -23.26
N ALA A 92 33.93 -22.73 -22.62
CA ALA A 92 35.01 -23.72 -22.60
C ALA A 92 35.28 -24.31 -24.01
N ALA A 93 34.24 -24.41 -24.86
CA ALA A 93 34.36 -24.85 -26.24
C ALA A 93 34.95 -23.77 -27.16
N LEU A 94 34.89 -22.49 -26.75
CA LEU A 94 35.47 -21.36 -27.51
C LEU A 94 37.01 -21.35 -27.49
N LEU A 95 37.64 -22.01 -26.51
CA LEU A 95 39.10 -22.14 -26.43
C LEU A 95 39.70 -23.16 -27.42
N LEU A 96 38.87 -23.92 -28.15
CA LEU A 96 39.30 -25.00 -29.06
C LEU A 96 39.14 -24.67 -30.55
N LEU A 97 38.74 -23.45 -30.93
CA LEU A 97 38.58 -23.08 -32.34
C LEU A 97 39.91 -22.69 -33.00
N PRO A 98 40.20 -23.17 -34.23
CA PRO A 98 41.45 -22.87 -34.94
C PRO A 98 41.57 -21.35 -35.21
N THR A 99 42.77 -20.82 -34.97
CA THR A 99 43.14 -19.39 -34.87
C THR A 99 42.75 -18.51 -36.07
N ARG A 100 42.39 -19.10 -37.22
CA ARG A 100 41.93 -18.36 -38.41
C ARG A 100 40.47 -17.88 -38.34
N LYS A 101 39.63 -18.45 -37.47
CA LYS A 101 38.23 -17.97 -37.27
C LYS A 101 38.04 -17.12 -36.01
N ALA A 102 39.06 -17.01 -35.16
CA ALA A 102 39.01 -16.25 -33.90
C ALA A 102 38.77 -14.75 -34.12
N GLY A 103 39.30 -14.17 -35.20
CA GLY A 103 39.12 -12.74 -35.52
C GLY A 103 37.66 -12.36 -35.81
N LEU A 104 36.90 -13.22 -36.51
CA LEU A 104 35.49 -12.97 -36.81
C LEU A 104 34.62 -13.13 -35.54
N VAL A 105 34.93 -14.13 -34.72
CA VAL A 105 34.21 -14.41 -33.46
C VAL A 105 34.43 -13.30 -32.43
N LEU A 106 35.66 -12.78 -32.30
CA LEU A 106 35.98 -11.64 -31.44
C LEU A 106 35.30 -10.35 -31.92
N GLY A 107 35.22 -10.13 -33.23
CA GLY A 107 34.51 -8.97 -33.80
C GLY A 107 33.00 -8.99 -33.51
N ILE A 108 32.35 -10.14 -33.66
CA ILE A 108 30.92 -10.31 -33.36
C ILE A 108 30.67 -10.18 -31.84
N ALA A 109 31.54 -10.75 -31.00
CA ALA A 109 31.43 -10.63 -29.55
C ALA A 109 31.57 -9.18 -29.06
N ALA A 110 32.49 -8.41 -29.64
CA ALA A 110 32.65 -6.99 -29.34
C ALA A 110 31.43 -6.16 -29.76
N LEU A 111 30.85 -6.43 -30.94
CA LEU A 111 29.62 -5.77 -31.38
C LEU A 111 28.42 -6.11 -30.49
N LEU A 112 28.28 -7.37 -30.08
CA LEU A 112 27.24 -7.80 -29.14
C LEU A 112 27.43 -7.18 -27.75
N ALA A 113 28.67 -7.05 -27.27
CA ALA A 113 28.99 -6.39 -26.01
C ALA A 113 28.64 -4.89 -26.04
N VAL A 114 28.95 -4.19 -27.14
CA VAL A 114 28.57 -2.78 -27.31
C VAL A 114 27.04 -2.64 -27.40
N ALA A 115 26.36 -3.55 -28.11
CA ALA A 115 24.90 -3.55 -28.19
C ALA A 115 24.24 -3.84 -26.82
N THR A 116 24.80 -4.75 -26.01
CA THR A 116 24.30 -5.04 -24.65
C THR A 116 24.59 -3.90 -23.68
N VAL A 117 25.76 -3.27 -23.74
CA VAL A 117 26.05 -2.06 -22.94
C VAL A 117 25.09 -0.95 -23.31
N ARG A 118 24.87 -0.67 -24.60
CA ARG A 118 23.86 0.31 -25.05
C ARG A 118 22.48 -0.06 -24.54
N PHE A 119 22.06 -1.32 -24.65
CA PHE A 119 20.76 -1.79 -24.16
C PHE A 119 20.63 -1.67 -22.63
N LEU A 120 21.69 -1.92 -21.87
CA LEU A 120 21.70 -1.77 -20.41
C LEU A 120 21.70 -0.29 -19.99
N THR A 121 22.40 0.59 -20.73
CA THR A 121 22.42 2.04 -20.44
C THR A 121 21.21 2.79 -21.00
N SER A 122 20.50 2.23 -21.97
CA SER A 122 19.27 2.80 -22.57
C SER A 122 17.99 2.25 -21.96
N ARG A 123 18.07 1.34 -20.98
CA ARG A 123 16.91 1.00 -20.16
C ARG A 123 16.57 2.23 -19.30
N PRO A 124 15.36 2.80 -19.41
CA PRO A 124 14.90 3.79 -18.45
C PRO A 124 15.01 3.17 -17.05
N GLY A 125 15.58 3.93 -16.12
CA GLY A 125 15.81 3.44 -14.76
C GLY A 125 14.47 3.12 -14.08
N PRO A 126 14.44 2.26 -13.04
CA PRO A 126 13.22 2.00 -12.26
C PRO A 126 12.55 3.28 -11.74
N GLN A 127 13.32 4.36 -11.62
CA GLN A 127 12.86 5.68 -11.16
C GLN A 127 11.99 6.43 -12.18
N ASP A 128 12.13 6.15 -13.48
CA ASP A 128 11.30 6.80 -14.52
C ASP A 128 9.93 6.13 -14.63
N ALA A 129 9.81 4.84 -14.27
CA ALA A 129 8.53 4.14 -14.18
C ALA A 129 7.70 4.62 -12.98
N ASP A 130 8.33 4.86 -11.81
CA ASP A 130 7.64 5.39 -10.62
C ASP A 130 7.05 6.80 -10.85
N ARG A 131 7.73 7.66 -11.62
CA ARG A 131 7.21 8.99 -11.97
C ARG A 131 6.07 8.96 -12.98
N SER A 132 6.01 7.95 -13.84
CA SER A 132 4.91 7.78 -14.80
C SER A 132 3.66 7.19 -14.14
N ILE A 133 3.80 6.36 -13.11
CA ILE A 133 2.69 5.73 -12.38
C ILE A 133 2.01 6.73 -11.44
N ALA A 134 2.77 7.62 -10.79
CA ALA A 134 2.20 8.71 -9.99
C ALA A 134 1.37 9.72 -10.82
N ALA A 135 1.56 9.75 -12.14
CA ALA A 135 0.89 10.68 -13.05
C ALA A 135 -0.36 10.10 -13.73
N SER A 136 -0.57 8.78 -13.74
CA SER A 136 -1.67 8.19 -14.52
C SER A 136 -3.02 8.15 -13.81
N GLY A 137 -3.10 8.30 -12.48
CA GLY A 137 -4.39 8.28 -11.76
C GLY A 137 -5.15 6.94 -11.80
N GLU A 138 -4.75 6.00 -12.67
CA GLU A 138 -5.39 4.71 -12.94
C GLU A 138 -5.34 3.75 -11.75
N HIS A 139 -4.45 3.97 -10.79
CA HIS A 139 -4.36 3.12 -9.59
C HIS A 139 -5.25 3.57 -8.44
N PHE A 140 -5.76 4.81 -8.47
CA PHE A 140 -6.53 5.38 -7.37
C PHE A 140 -8.05 5.28 -7.59
N ALA A 141 -8.49 4.96 -8.80
CA ALA A 141 -9.91 4.92 -9.14
C ALA A 141 -10.22 3.70 -10.02
N PRO A 142 -11.46 3.17 -9.97
CA PRO A 142 -11.84 2.06 -10.81
C PRO A 142 -11.88 2.43 -12.29
N ASP A 143 -11.58 1.46 -13.15
CA ASP A 143 -11.93 1.53 -14.57
C ASP A 143 -13.47 1.66 -14.73
N PRO A 144 -13.98 2.76 -15.31
CA PRO A 144 -15.42 3.00 -15.45
C PRO A 144 -16.11 2.05 -16.44
N GLN A 145 -15.37 1.34 -17.31
CA GLN A 145 -15.93 0.29 -18.16
C GLN A 145 -16.17 -1.01 -17.37
N LEU A 146 -15.31 -1.27 -16.38
CA LEU A 146 -15.42 -2.46 -15.54
C LEU A 146 -16.41 -2.24 -14.40
N THR A 147 -16.34 -1.07 -13.77
CA THR A 147 -17.10 -0.69 -12.58
C THR A 147 -17.77 0.68 -12.79
N PRO A 148 -18.89 0.73 -13.53
CA PRO A 148 -19.64 1.97 -13.78
C PRO A 148 -20.39 2.53 -12.56
N GLY A 149 -20.50 1.78 -11.46
CA GLY A 149 -21.23 2.21 -10.25
C GLY A 149 -22.71 1.83 -10.32
N LEU A 150 -23.03 0.54 -10.18
CA LEU A 150 -24.41 0.07 -10.20
C LEU A 150 -25.11 0.38 -8.86
N ALA A 151 -26.20 1.15 -8.92
CA ALA A 151 -27.07 1.45 -7.78
C ALA A 151 -28.50 0.93 -7.99
N ALA A 152 -29.18 0.59 -6.90
CA ALA A 152 -30.58 0.20 -6.87
C ALA A 152 -31.48 1.45 -6.89
N ALA A 153 -32.70 1.28 -7.40
CA ALA A 153 -33.74 2.30 -7.34
C ALA A 153 -34.36 2.32 -5.93
N VAL A 154 -33.64 2.92 -4.98
CA VAL A 154 -34.04 3.09 -3.58
C VAL A 154 -34.36 4.55 -3.28
N SER A 155 -35.18 4.81 -2.26
CA SER A 155 -35.53 6.18 -1.88
C SER A 155 -34.55 6.74 -0.85
N ARG A 156 -34.44 8.08 -0.79
CA ARG A 156 -33.70 8.78 0.28
C ARG A 156 -34.11 8.26 1.67
N ASP A 157 -35.42 8.13 1.90
CA ASP A 157 -35.93 7.72 3.21
C ASP A 157 -35.51 6.28 3.57
N SER A 158 -35.34 5.41 2.56
CA SER A 158 -34.86 4.04 2.78
C SER A 158 -33.36 3.98 3.11
N VAL A 159 -32.53 4.81 2.47
CA VAL A 159 -31.08 4.85 2.75
C VAL A 159 -30.76 5.55 4.08
N CYS A 160 -31.61 6.50 4.49
CA CYS A 160 -31.46 7.26 5.73
C CYS A 160 -32.17 6.61 6.95
N ALA A 161 -32.84 5.47 6.77
CA ALA A 161 -33.42 4.73 7.88
C ALA A 161 -32.31 4.11 8.75
N ALA A 162 -32.48 4.13 10.07
CA ALA A 162 -31.51 3.56 11.00
C ALA A 162 -31.32 2.05 10.77
N GLY A 163 -30.07 1.58 10.62
CA GLY A 163 -29.73 0.16 10.51
C GLY A 163 -29.49 -0.37 9.09
N SER A 164 -29.38 0.50 8.08
CA SER A 164 -29.00 0.15 6.70
C SER A 164 -27.55 -0.38 6.55
N GLU A 165 -26.74 -0.35 7.61
CA GLU A 165 -25.28 -0.57 7.58
C GLU A 165 -24.83 -2.04 7.78
N GLY A 166 -25.74 -3.01 7.91
CA GLY A 166 -25.41 -4.23 8.67
C GLY A 166 -24.98 -5.53 7.97
N SER A 167 -25.17 -5.73 6.66
CA SER A 167 -24.86 -7.04 6.04
C SER A 167 -24.55 -7.02 4.54
N GLU A 168 -24.93 -5.95 3.84
CA GLU A 168 -24.67 -5.81 2.41
C GLU A 168 -23.24 -5.32 2.11
N ALA A 169 -22.45 -4.90 3.10
CA ALA A 169 -21.06 -4.51 2.89
C ALA A 169 -20.12 -5.71 2.69
N VAL A 170 -20.37 -6.87 3.33
CA VAL A 170 -19.44 -8.01 3.27
C VAL A 170 -19.44 -8.64 1.87
N VAL A 171 -18.33 -8.49 1.14
CA VAL A 171 -18.10 -9.15 -0.15
C VAL A 171 -17.56 -10.57 0.10
N ASP A 172 -18.29 -11.58 -0.37
CA ASP A 172 -17.82 -12.97 -0.26
C ASP A 172 -16.62 -13.27 -1.17
N ALA A 173 -15.86 -14.31 -0.84
CA ALA A 173 -14.64 -14.66 -1.56
C ALA A 173 -14.87 -15.00 -3.04
N ALA A 174 -16.03 -15.58 -3.40
CA ALA A 174 -16.30 -15.94 -4.79
C ALA A 174 -16.52 -14.68 -5.64
N LEU A 175 -17.25 -13.70 -5.09
CA LEU A 175 -17.45 -12.39 -5.71
C LEU A 175 -16.16 -11.60 -5.79
N ALA A 176 -15.35 -11.57 -4.71
CA ALA A 176 -14.03 -10.93 -4.70
C ALA A 176 -13.13 -11.48 -5.82
N LEU A 177 -13.03 -12.81 -5.95
CA LEU A 177 -12.26 -13.45 -7.02
C LEU A 177 -12.81 -13.14 -8.42
N ALA A 178 -14.12 -12.94 -8.57
CA ALA A 178 -14.70 -12.51 -9.84
C ALA A 178 -14.30 -11.08 -10.22
N VAL A 179 -14.26 -10.17 -9.24
CA VAL A 179 -13.75 -8.80 -9.41
C VAL A 179 -12.27 -8.82 -9.80
N PHE A 180 -11.43 -9.57 -9.07
CA PHE A 180 -9.99 -9.67 -9.40
C PHE A 180 -9.75 -10.18 -10.82
N ARG A 181 -10.48 -11.23 -11.25
CA ARG A 181 -10.38 -11.72 -12.65
C ARG A 181 -10.78 -10.68 -13.68
N ARG A 182 -11.81 -9.87 -13.41
CA ARG A 182 -12.28 -8.81 -14.31
C ARG A 182 -11.22 -7.72 -14.50
N TYR A 183 -10.43 -7.46 -13.47
CA TYR A 183 -9.28 -6.54 -13.47
C TYR A 183 -7.95 -7.19 -13.88
N GLY A 184 -7.95 -8.47 -14.30
CA GLY A 184 -6.74 -9.17 -14.72
C GLY A 184 -5.76 -9.56 -13.59
N ILE A 185 -6.21 -9.54 -12.34
CA ILE A 185 -5.41 -9.89 -11.16
C ILE A 185 -5.50 -11.40 -10.93
N ALA A 186 -4.45 -12.13 -11.32
CA ALA A 186 -4.45 -13.60 -11.27
C ALA A 186 -4.10 -14.20 -9.89
N ASN A 187 -3.36 -13.48 -9.04
CA ASN A 187 -2.92 -13.95 -7.73
C ASN A 187 -2.95 -12.82 -6.69
N PRO A 188 -4.15 -12.38 -6.27
CA PRO A 188 -4.28 -11.32 -5.27
C PRO A 188 -3.59 -11.75 -3.98
N GLN A 189 -2.68 -10.91 -3.48
CA GLN A 189 -2.05 -11.16 -2.18
C GLN A 189 -3.03 -10.75 -1.07
N PRO A 190 -3.19 -11.56 -0.01
CA PRO A 190 -3.92 -11.15 1.19
C PRO A 190 -3.42 -9.79 1.70
N GLY A 191 -4.34 -8.89 2.03
CA GLY A 191 -4.06 -7.54 2.52
C GLY A 191 -3.59 -6.53 1.48
N ALA A 192 -3.33 -6.92 0.23
CA ALA A 192 -2.89 -5.97 -0.80
C ALA A 192 -4.05 -5.14 -1.39
N TYR A 193 -5.26 -5.68 -1.31
CA TYR A 193 -6.46 -5.07 -1.87
C TYR A 193 -7.63 -5.14 -0.90
N GLU A 194 -8.54 -4.22 -1.07
CA GLU A 194 -9.91 -4.27 -0.62
C GLU A 194 -10.81 -4.41 -1.86
N VAL A 195 -11.85 -5.25 -1.77
CA VAL A 195 -12.87 -5.30 -2.82
C VAL A 195 -13.98 -4.36 -2.42
N ASP A 196 -13.90 -3.16 -2.96
CA ASP A 196 -14.61 -2.00 -2.48
C ASP A 196 -15.75 -1.60 -3.44
N PHE A 197 -16.75 -0.93 -2.90
CA PHE A 197 -17.90 -0.39 -3.63
C PHE A 197 -17.58 0.97 -4.23
N LEU A 198 -17.85 1.19 -5.53
CA LEU A 198 -17.79 2.54 -6.10
C LEU A 198 -18.95 3.41 -5.59
N ILE A 199 -20.16 2.85 -5.52
CA ILE A 199 -21.30 3.45 -4.81
C ILE A 199 -21.56 2.56 -3.59
N PRO A 200 -21.47 3.09 -2.35
CA PRO A 200 -21.62 2.28 -1.16
C PRO A 200 -23.09 1.88 -0.93
N PRO A 201 -23.36 0.76 -0.22
CA PRO A 201 -24.73 0.32 0.08
C PRO A 201 -25.59 1.38 0.77
N GLU A 202 -24.99 2.25 1.60
CA GLU A 202 -25.67 3.34 2.29
C GLU A 202 -26.10 4.48 1.37
N LEU A 203 -25.65 4.46 0.11
CA LEU A 203 -26.13 5.32 -0.97
C LEU A 203 -26.87 4.50 -2.04
N GLY A 204 -27.33 3.29 -1.70
CA GLY A 204 -28.09 2.41 -2.59
C GLY A 204 -27.22 1.63 -3.58
N GLY A 205 -25.92 1.52 -3.34
CA GLY A 205 -25.01 0.70 -4.14
C GLY A 205 -25.38 -0.78 -4.13
N VAL A 206 -25.28 -1.44 -5.29
CA VAL A 206 -25.57 -2.88 -5.41
C VAL A 206 -24.29 -3.69 -5.24
N LYS A 207 -24.34 -4.80 -4.50
CA LYS A 207 -23.27 -5.80 -4.43
C LYS A 207 -23.17 -6.60 -5.73
N ASP A 208 -22.54 -6.02 -6.73
CA ASP A 208 -22.38 -6.56 -8.09
C ASP A 208 -20.99 -6.22 -8.65
N VAL A 209 -20.43 -7.06 -9.50
CA VAL A 209 -19.13 -6.82 -10.15
C VAL A 209 -19.05 -5.52 -10.96
N ARG A 210 -20.18 -4.91 -11.31
CA ARG A 210 -20.29 -3.60 -11.97
C ARG A 210 -20.24 -2.42 -11.00
N ASN A 211 -20.24 -2.67 -9.70
CA ASN A 211 -20.09 -1.68 -8.63
C ASN A 211 -18.92 -1.98 -7.70
N LEU A 212 -18.27 -3.13 -7.85
CA LEU A 212 -17.13 -3.53 -7.05
C LEU A 212 -15.83 -3.41 -7.83
N TRP A 213 -14.74 -3.04 -7.15
CA TRP A 213 -13.42 -2.92 -7.77
C TRP A 213 -12.31 -3.26 -6.77
N PRO A 214 -11.11 -3.68 -7.23
CA PRO A 214 -9.98 -3.94 -6.36
C PRO A 214 -9.27 -2.62 -6.03
N GLN A 215 -9.54 -2.07 -4.86
CA GLN A 215 -8.83 -0.92 -4.34
C GLN A 215 -7.55 -1.39 -3.65
N ALA A 216 -6.40 -0.89 -4.06
CA ALA A 216 -5.15 -1.21 -3.37
C ALA A 216 -5.08 -0.50 -2.01
N TYR A 217 -4.66 -1.21 -0.97
CA TYR A 217 -4.75 -0.72 0.41
C TYR A 217 -3.69 0.38 0.70
N ASP A 218 -2.44 0.14 0.29
CA ASP A 218 -1.28 1.01 0.60
C ASP A 218 -0.99 2.08 -0.47
N ILE A 219 -2.02 2.61 -1.15
CA ILE A 219 -1.82 3.63 -2.19
C ILE A 219 -1.91 5.05 -1.62
N HIS A 220 -0.98 5.91 -2.02
CA HIS A 220 -0.92 7.30 -1.57
C HIS A 220 -0.86 8.25 -2.76
N PRO A 221 -1.51 9.43 -2.72
CA PRO A 221 -2.20 9.98 -1.55
C PRO A 221 -3.66 9.53 -1.42
N TRP A 222 -4.30 9.04 -2.50
CA TRP A 222 -5.74 8.74 -2.55
C TRP A 222 -6.02 7.28 -2.16
N ASN A 223 -6.41 7.03 -0.90
CA ASN A 223 -6.64 5.69 -0.34
C ASN A 223 -8.11 5.44 0.05
N ALA A 224 -8.41 4.24 0.56
CA ALA A 224 -9.72 3.83 1.09
C ALA A 224 -10.24 4.83 2.13
N HIS A 225 -9.40 5.23 3.09
CA HIS A 225 -9.78 6.21 4.10
C HIS A 225 -10.32 7.53 3.54
N ALA A 226 -9.69 8.07 2.49
CA ALA A 226 -10.16 9.29 1.84
C ALA A 226 -11.52 9.07 1.14
N LYS A 227 -11.73 7.90 0.54
CA LYS A 227 -12.99 7.54 -0.10
C LYS A 227 -14.09 7.35 0.95
N ASP A 228 -13.85 6.59 1.99
CA ASP A 228 -14.81 6.35 3.09
C ASP A 228 -15.30 7.66 3.71
N ALA A 229 -14.40 8.63 3.94
CA ALA A 229 -14.77 9.94 4.45
C ALA A 229 -15.64 10.76 3.48
N LEU A 230 -15.42 10.63 2.16
CA LEU A 230 -16.31 11.22 1.15
C LEU A 230 -17.68 10.56 1.18
N GLU A 231 -17.73 9.23 1.27
CA GLU A 231 -18.99 8.47 1.28
C GLU A 231 -19.86 8.83 2.46
N ASP A 232 -19.26 8.98 3.65
CA ASP A 232 -19.99 9.41 4.83
C ASP A 232 -20.50 10.86 4.71
N ASP A 233 -19.69 11.80 4.19
CA ASP A 233 -20.14 13.18 3.94
C ASP A 233 -21.30 13.25 2.92
N LEU A 234 -21.22 12.44 1.87
CA LEU A 234 -22.27 12.35 0.85
C LEU A 234 -23.55 11.78 1.46
N ARG A 235 -23.46 10.69 2.22
CA ARG A 235 -24.60 10.09 2.92
C ARG A 235 -25.25 11.08 3.89
N GLN A 236 -24.46 11.73 4.74
CA GLN A 236 -24.97 12.73 5.67
C GLN A 236 -25.66 13.87 4.93
N SER A 237 -25.08 14.34 3.82
CA SER A 237 -25.67 15.42 3.02
C SER A 237 -26.98 15.02 2.33
N VAL A 238 -27.10 13.75 1.92
CA VAL A 238 -28.35 13.20 1.39
C VAL A 238 -29.41 13.14 2.48
N CYS A 239 -29.06 12.66 3.68
CA CYS A 239 -30.00 12.56 4.80
C CYS A 239 -30.40 13.92 5.39
N ASP A 240 -29.51 14.90 5.32
CA ASP A 240 -29.83 16.30 5.68
C ASP A 240 -30.64 17.03 4.58
N GLY A 241 -30.86 16.41 3.42
CA GLY A 241 -31.55 17.03 2.28
C GLY A 241 -30.75 18.12 1.57
N ARG A 242 -29.43 18.19 1.80
CA ARG A 242 -28.51 19.14 1.15
C ARG A 242 -28.05 18.68 -0.24
N LEU A 243 -28.20 17.39 -0.54
CA LEU A 243 -27.83 16.75 -1.80
C LEU A 243 -28.88 15.70 -2.15
N SER A 244 -29.22 15.52 -3.43
CA SER A 244 -30.08 14.38 -3.83
C SER A 244 -29.28 13.07 -3.84
N LEU A 245 -29.97 11.95 -3.66
CA LEU A 245 -29.34 10.62 -3.72
C LEU A 245 -28.68 10.38 -5.09
N GLU A 246 -29.36 10.77 -6.16
CA GLU A 246 -28.89 10.64 -7.54
C GLU A 246 -27.65 11.51 -7.83
N GLU A 247 -27.52 12.67 -7.18
CA GLU A 247 -26.32 13.51 -7.28
C GLU A 247 -25.14 12.86 -6.55
N ALA A 248 -25.36 12.32 -5.35
CA ALA A 248 -24.33 11.61 -4.59
C ALA A 248 -23.78 10.39 -5.36
N GLN A 249 -24.69 9.54 -5.85
CA GLN A 249 -24.35 8.37 -6.67
C GLN A 249 -23.55 8.77 -7.93
N ARG A 250 -23.97 9.84 -8.61
CA ARG A 250 -23.31 10.33 -9.82
C ARG A 250 -21.94 10.94 -9.53
N ALA A 251 -21.77 11.61 -8.39
CA ALA A 251 -20.49 12.18 -7.99
C ALA A 251 -19.43 11.08 -7.81
N LEU A 252 -19.79 9.97 -7.17
CA LEU A 252 -18.93 8.81 -7.03
C LEU A 252 -18.63 8.14 -8.38
N ALA A 253 -19.68 7.80 -9.14
CA ALA A 253 -19.56 7.07 -10.40
C ALA A 253 -18.75 7.80 -11.48
N LYS A 254 -18.79 9.14 -11.52
CA LYS A 254 -18.02 9.94 -12.49
C LYS A 254 -16.54 10.10 -12.11
N GLY A 255 -16.20 9.92 -10.84
CA GLY A 255 -14.85 10.12 -10.35
C GLY A 255 -14.84 10.60 -8.90
N TRP A 256 -14.80 9.65 -7.97
CA TRP A 256 -14.80 9.91 -6.53
C TRP A 256 -13.69 10.87 -6.07
N ILE A 257 -12.50 10.83 -6.68
CA ILE A 257 -11.39 11.76 -6.36
C ILE A 257 -11.76 13.21 -6.69
N ALA A 258 -12.39 13.43 -7.84
CA ALA A 258 -12.84 14.76 -8.24
C ALA A 258 -13.94 15.25 -7.29
N ALA A 259 -14.90 14.37 -6.96
CA ALA A 259 -15.93 14.66 -5.98
C ALA A 259 -15.34 15.02 -4.61
N TYR A 260 -14.35 14.27 -4.12
CA TYR A 260 -13.64 14.58 -2.87
C TYR A 260 -13.04 15.99 -2.89
N LYS A 261 -12.29 16.31 -3.95
CA LYS A 261 -11.64 17.63 -4.10
C LYS A 261 -12.65 18.77 -4.09
N GLU A 262 -13.79 18.58 -4.74
CA GLU A 262 -14.88 19.55 -4.79
C GLU A 262 -15.55 19.72 -3.43
N ARG A 263 -15.95 18.62 -2.79
CA ARG A 263 -16.67 18.61 -1.51
C ARG A 263 -15.84 19.23 -0.38
N PHE A 264 -14.57 18.85 -0.29
CA PHE A 264 -13.67 19.32 0.78
C PHE A 264 -12.79 20.50 0.37
N ARG A 265 -12.93 21.02 -0.86
CA ARG A 265 -12.18 22.16 -1.41
C ARG A 265 -10.67 22.03 -1.20
N THR A 266 -10.13 20.88 -1.55
CA THR A 266 -8.73 20.53 -1.34
C THR A 266 -8.13 19.86 -2.57
N ALA A 267 -6.81 19.93 -2.74
CA ALA A 267 -6.09 19.22 -3.79
C ALA A 267 -5.63 17.81 -3.38
N THR A 268 -5.57 17.54 -2.06
CA THR A 268 -5.11 16.29 -1.46
C THR A 268 -6.04 15.85 -0.33
N PRO A 269 -6.04 14.56 0.07
CA PRO A 269 -6.78 14.11 1.24
C PRO A 269 -6.42 14.90 2.50
N LEU A 270 -7.42 15.09 3.35
CA LEU A 270 -7.25 15.83 4.61
C LEU A 270 -6.65 14.88 5.64
N VAL A 271 -5.71 15.38 6.45
CA VAL A 271 -5.04 14.58 7.49
C VAL A 271 -6.06 13.98 8.47
N GLN A 272 -7.14 14.69 8.76
CA GLN A 272 -8.22 14.22 9.63
C GLN A 272 -8.96 12.99 9.08
N HIS A 273 -8.93 12.74 7.77
CA HIS A 273 -9.54 11.57 7.15
C HIS A 273 -8.59 10.38 7.07
N ALA A 274 -7.29 10.54 7.41
CA ALA A 274 -6.33 9.45 7.33
C ALA A 274 -6.58 8.31 8.35
N ALA A 275 -7.35 8.58 9.40
CA ALA A 275 -7.72 7.58 10.42
C ALA A 275 -9.17 7.07 10.26
N PHE A 276 -9.88 7.50 9.21
CA PHE A 276 -11.26 7.10 8.97
C PHE A 276 -11.26 5.73 8.27
N LEU A 277 -11.61 4.66 8.97
CA LEU A 277 -11.63 3.31 8.40
C LEU A 277 -12.98 2.67 8.72
N LYS A 278 -13.75 2.38 7.66
CA LYS A 278 -15.06 1.75 7.77
C LYS A 278 -14.99 0.25 7.48
N ASP A 279 -14.10 -0.15 6.58
CA ASP A 279 -14.02 -1.49 6.02
C ASP A 279 -12.64 -2.15 6.23
N GLU A 280 -12.59 -3.49 6.27
CA GLU A 280 -11.38 -4.27 6.55
C GLU A 280 -10.76 -4.84 5.26
N PRO A 281 -9.41 -4.89 5.14
CA PRO A 281 -8.75 -5.41 3.95
C PRO A 281 -9.03 -6.90 3.68
N TRP A 282 -9.06 -7.28 2.40
CA TRP A 282 -9.35 -8.66 1.95
C TRP A 282 -8.30 -9.65 2.49
N GLN A 283 -8.77 -10.78 3.05
CA GLN A 283 -7.97 -11.82 3.70
C GLN A 283 -7.83 -13.08 2.84
#